data_AF-A0A7Y5SMC9-F1
#
_entry.id   AF-A0A7Y5SMC9-F1
#
_cell.length_a   1.000
_cell.length_b   1.000
_cell.length_c   1.000
_cell.angle_alpha   90.00
_cell.angle_beta   90.00
_cell.angle_gamma   90.00
#
_symmetry.space_group_name_H-M   'P 1'
#
loop_
_entity.id
_entity.type
_entity.pdbx_description
1 polymer ?
#
loop_
_entity_poly.entity_id
_entity_poly.type
_entity_poly.pdbx_seq_one_letter_code
_entity_poly.pdbx_strand_id
1 'polypeptide(L)'
;MSTTQQELESFTQFAKARLRGGGPEPSLDELFDLWRIENPSDADYAENVAAIGGAIDDFRKGDRGRPAGELTRRLREELGLREE
;
A
#
# COMPACT_ATOMS: atom_id res chain seq x y z
N MET A 1 -20.28 2.62 -6.21
CA MET A 1 -20.02 1.17 -6.39
C MET A 1 -19.94 0.84 -7.86
N SER A 2 -18.74 0.53 -8.34
CA SER A 2 -18.50 -0.08 -9.64
C SER A 2 -19.05 -1.49 -9.67
N THR A 3 -19.50 -1.93 -10.85
CA THR A 3 -19.81 -3.36 -11.06
C THR A 3 -18.52 -4.13 -11.33
N THR A 4 -18.48 -5.42 -11.04
CA THR A 4 -17.32 -6.29 -11.33
C THR A 4 -16.89 -6.21 -12.80
N GLN A 5 -17.84 -6.03 -13.73
CA GLN A 5 -17.54 -5.87 -15.15
C GLN A 5 -16.79 -4.56 -15.45
N GLN A 6 -17.15 -3.46 -14.78
CA GLN A 6 -16.47 -2.17 -14.94
C GLN A 6 -15.05 -2.21 -14.35
N GLU A 7 -14.87 -2.90 -13.22
CA GLU A 7 -13.56 -3.10 -12.58
C GLU A 7 -12.64 -3.91 -13.48
N LEU A 8 -13.15 -5.00 -14.08
CA LEU A 8 -12.38 -5.82 -15.01
C LEU A 8 -11.95 -5.04 -16.27
N GLU A 9 -12.86 -4.22 -16.82
CA GLU A 9 -12.55 -3.38 -17.98
C GLU A 9 -11.50 -2.32 -17.62
N SER A 10 -11.65 -1.65 -16.48
CA SER A 10 -10.68 -0.67 -15.97
C SER A 10 -9.30 -1.29 -15.79
N PHE A 11 -9.21 -2.44 -15.12
CA PHE A 11 -7.95 -3.17 -14.94
C PHE A 11 -7.33 -3.57 -16.28
N THR A 12 -8.13 -4.07 -17.22
CA THR A 12 -7.66 -4.46 -18.55
C THR A 12 -7.06 -3.29 -19.31
N GLN A 13 -7.68 -2.11 -19.23
CA GLN A 13 -7.18 -0.88 -19.86
C GLN A 13 -5.88 -0.41 -19.21
N PHE A 14 -5.81 -0.45 -17.87
CA PHE A 14 -4.61 -0.14 -17.10
C PHE A 14 -3.43 -1.04 -17.47
N ALA A 15 -3.63 -2.36 -17.45
CA ALA A 15 -2.60 -3.34 -17.78
C ALA A 15 -2.06 -3.13 -19.20
N LYS A 16 -2.95 -2.94 -20.19
CA LYS A 16 -2.55 -2.64 -21.58
C LYS A 16 -1.73 -1.37 -21.70
N ALA A 17 -2.04 -0.33 -20.94
CA ALA A 17 -1.28 0.91 -20.94
C ALA A 17 0.14 0.70 -20.38
N ARG A 18 0.26 -0.07 -19.29
CA ARG A 18 1.55 -0.31 -18.62
C ARG A 18 2.50 -1.19 -19.44
N LEU A 19 1.97 -2.23 -20.09
CA LEU A 19 2.74 -3.14 -20.94
C LEU A 19 3.33 -2.47 -22.19
N ARG A 20 2.73 -1.37 -22.67
CA ARG A 20 3.27 -0.58 -23.79
C ARG A 20 4.50 0.27 -23.41
N GLY A 21 4.81 0.39 -22.11
CA GLY A 21 5.81 1.32 -21.58
C GLY A 21 7.28 0.92 -21.75
N GLY A 22 7.58 -0.25 -22.32
CA GLY A 22 8.96 -0.68 -22.64
C GLY A 22 9.88 -0.95 -21.43
N GLY A 23 9.33 -0.95 -20.21
CA GLY A 23 10.04 -1.34 -18.99
C GLY A 23 10.05 -2.87 -18.79
N PRO A 24 10.65 -3.35 -17.68
CA PRO A 24 10.51 -4.74 -17.24
C PRO A 24 9.02 -5.10 -17.17
N GLU A 25 8.63 -6.23 -17.73
CA GLU A 25 7.24 -6.66 -17.77
C GLU A 25 6.82 -7.13 -16.36
N PRO A 26 5.97 -6.37 -15.64
CA PRO A 26 5.48 -6.81 -14.34
C PRO A 26 4.61 -8.06 -14.51
N SER A 27 4.63 -8.92 -13.51
CA SER A 27 3.69 -10.04 -13.42
C SER A 27 2.25 -9.55 -13.33
N LEU A 28 1.31 -10.45 -13.62
CA LEU A 28 -0.12 -10.13 -13.52
C LEU A 28 -0.52 -9.69 -12.10
N ASP A 29 0.05 -10.33 -11.08
CA ASP A 29 -0.21 -10.00 -9.67
C ASP A 29 0.32 -8.61 -9.34
N GLU A 30 1.54 -8.27 -9.77
CA GLU A 30 2.11 -6.92 -9.59
C GLU A 30 1.27 -5.86 -10.30
N LEU A 31 0.77 -6.13 -11.51
CA LEU A 31 -0.12 -5.21 -12.22
C LEU A 31 -1.44 -4.99 -11.49
N PHE A 32 -2.00 -6.06 -10.92
CA PHE A 32 -3.25 -5.98 -10.18
C PHE A 32 -3.07 -5.22 -8.87
N ASP A 33 -1.99 -5.47 -8.14
CA ASP A 33 -1.64 -4.75 -6.92
C ASP A 33 -1.45 -3.25 -7.22
N LEU A 34 -0.70 -2.92 -8.28
CA LEU A 34 -0.48 -1.52 -8.68
C LEU A 34 -1.80 -0.84 -9.05
N TRP A 35 -2.67 -1.53 -9.80
CA TRP A 35 -3.98 -1.00 -10.18
C TRP A 35 -4.84 -0.70 -8.95
N ARG A 36 -4.87 -1.59 -7.95
CA ARG A 36 -5.60 -1.38 -6.69
C ARG A 36 -5.08 -0.20 -5.88
N ILE A 37 -3.76 0.02 -5.88
CA ILE A 37 -3.14 1.18 -5.23
C ILE A 37 -3.57 2.48 -5.92
N GLU A 38 -3.57 2.50 -7.25
CA GLU A 38 -3.92 3.68 -8.04
C GLU A 38 -5.44 3.91 -8.17
N ASN A 39 -6.24 2.86 -7.97
CA ASN A 39 -7.69 2.86 -8.08
C ASN A 39 -8.31 2.24 -6.82
N PRO A 40 -8.15 2.88 -5.65
CA PRO A 40 -8.73 2.38 -4.40
C PRO A 40 -10.25 2.36 -4.50
N SER A 41 -10.88 1.36 -3.89
CA SER A 41 -12.34 1.38 -3.73
C SER A 41 -12.77 2.53 -2.81
N ASP A 42 -14.05 2.90 -2.85
CA ASP A 42 -14.59 3.93 -1.93
C ASP A 42 -14.32 3.58 -0.46
N ALA A 43 -14.37 2.28 -0.12
CA ALA A 43 -14.09 1.78 1.22
C ALA A 43 -12.59 1.91 1.56
N ASP A 44 -11.70 1.47 0.66
CA ASP A 44 -10.24 1.58 0.86
C ASP A 44 -9.83 3.06 0.98
N TYR A 45 -10.43 3.95 0.18
CA TYR A 45 -10.18 5.39 0.25
C TYR A 45 -10.61 5.98 1.59
N ALA A 46 -11.82 5.65 2.05
CA ALA A 46 -12.33 6.10 3.34
C ALA A 46 -11.46 5.61 4.51
N GLU A 47 -11.03 4.35 4.49
CA GLU A 47 -10.12 3.78 5.48
C GLU A 47 -8.77 4.50 5.48
N ASN A 48 -8.17 4.71 4.30
CA ASN A 48 -6.90 5.44 4.17
C ASN A 48 -6.99 6.86 4.72
N VAL A 49 -8.07 7.59 4.40
CA VAL A 49 -8.30 8.94 4.94
C VAL A 49 -8.45 8.93 6.46
N ALA A 50 -9.20 7.96 7.01
CA ALA A 50 -9.35 7.82 8.46
C ALA A 50 -8.02 7.51 9.15
N ALA A 51 -7.19 6.62 8.58
CA ALA A 51 -5.89 6.27 9.12
C ALA A 51 -4.92 7.47 9.14
N ILE A 52 -4.89 8.26 8.06
CA ILE A 52 -4.10 9.49 7.99
C ILE A 52 -4.59 10.50 9.04
N GLY A 53 -5.91 10.67 9.17
CA GLY A 53 -6.51 11.54 10.18
C GLY A 53 -6.09 11.16 11.61
N GLY A 54 -6.15 9.86 11.93
CA GLY A 54 -5.69 9.31 13.20
C GLY A 54 -4.21 9.61 13.47
N ALA A 55 -3.34 9.34 12.50
CA ALA A 55 -1.90 9.60 12.62
C ALA A 55 -1.59 11.09 12.86
N ILE A 56 -2.32 12.00 12.20
CA ILE A 56 -2.19 13.45 12.42
C ILE A 56 -2.61 13.83 13.84
N ASP A 57 -3.71 13.27 14.35
CA ASP A 57 -4.19 13.56 15.70
C ASP A 57 -3.26 13.02 16.78
N ASP A 58 -2.69 11.83 16.59
CA ASP A 58 -1.68 11.27 17.48
C ASP A 58 -0.42 12.15 17.50
N PHE A 59 0.03 12.60 16.32
CA PHE A 59 1.14 13.55 16.22
C PHE A 59 0.85 14.86 16.97
N ARG A 60 -0.36 15.41 16.85
CA ARG A 60 -0.78 16.62 17.59
C ARG A 60 -0.80 16.40 19.11
N LYS A 61 -1.14 15.20 19.57
CA LYS A 61 -1.14 14.81 20.99
C LYS A 61 0.27 14.50 21.54
N GLY A 62 1.30 14.56 20.70
CA GLY A 62 2.68 14.41 21.11
C GLY A 62 3.34 13.11 20.67
N ASP A 63 2.66 12.26 19.89
CA ASP A 63 3.30 11.11 19.27
C ASP A 63 4.38 11.58 18.28
N ARG A 64 5.56 10.97 18.35
CA ARG A 64 6.69 11.24 17.45
C ARG A 64 7.16 9.98 16.74
N GLY A 65 6.39 8.90 16.84
CA GLY A 65 6.77 7.59 16.38
C GLY A 65 7.92 7.01 17.21
N ARG A 66 8.62 6.05 16.62
CA ARG A 66 9.78 5.38 17.23
C ARG A 66 10.95 5.41 16.25
N PRO A 67 12.18 5.63 16.71
CA PRO A 67 13.36 5.49 15.86
C PRO A 67 13.43 4.08 15.25
N ALA A 68 13.50 4.00 13.92
CA ALA A 68 13.43 2.72 13.21
C ALA A 68 14.50 1.73 13.67
N GLY A 69 15.74 2.19 13.89
CA GLY A 69 16.84 1.31 14.33
C GLY A 69 16.61 0.69 15.72
N GLU A 70 16.11 1.47 16.67
CA GLU A 70 15.84 0.97 18.02
C GLU A 70 14.67 -0.02 18.05
N LEU A 71 13.59 0.30 17.33
CA LEU A 71 12.44 -0.58 17.21
C LEU A 71 12.83 -1.89 16.51
N THR A 72 13.59 -1.80 15.42
CA THR A 72 14.03 -2.98 14.65
C THR A 72 14.91 -3.90 15.50
N ARG A 73 15.87 -3.34 16.24
CA ARG A 73 16.72 -4.13 17.14
C ARG A 73 15.91 -4.86 18.22
N ARG A 74 15.00 -4.15 18.90
CA ARG A 74 14.13 -4.76 19.92
C ARG A 74 13.24 -5.87 19.34
N LEU A 75 12.64 -5.63 18.18
CA LEU A 75 11.78 -6.60 17.52
C LEU A 75 12.57 -7.86 17.11
N ARG A 76 13.80 -7.69 16.65
CA ARG A 76 14.70 -8.81 16.33
C ARG A 76 15.06 -9.63 17.57
N GLU A 77 15.35 -8.98 18.69
CA GLU A 77 15.60 -9.64 19.98
C GLU A 77 14.36 -10.44 20.43
N GLU A 78 13.16 -9.85 20.36
CA GLU A 78 11.90 -10.52 20.70
C GLU A 78 11.60 -11.73 19.80
N LEU A 79 11.95 -11.65 18.52
CA LEU A 79 11.71 -12.70 17.52
C LEU A 79 12.89 -13.70 17.41
N GLY A 80 13.96 -13.52 18.17
CA GLY A 80 15.14 -14.39 18.13
C GLY A 80 15.99 -14.31 16.85
N LEU A 81 15.89 -13.20 16.12
CA LEU A 81 16.63 -12.96 14.87
C LEU A 81 17.96 -12.26 15.22
N ARG A 82 19.08 -13.00 15.24
CA ARG A 82 20.41 -12.40 15.47
C ARG A 82 20.94 -11.74 14.19
N GLU A 83 21.65 -10.61 14.33
CA GLU A 83 22.48 -10.08 13.24
C GLU A 83 23.68 -11.04 13.06
N GLU A 84 23.91 -11.51 11.83
CA GLU A 84 25.14 -12.21 11.44
C GLU A 84 26.33 -11.26 11.38
#